data_AF-A0A975YBP9-F1
#
_entry.id   AF-A0A975YBP9-F1
#
_cell.length_a   1.000
_cell.length_b   1.000
_cell.length_c   1.000
_cell.angle_alpha   90.00
_cell.angle_beta   90.00
_cell.angle_gamma   90.00
#
_symmetry.space_group_name_H-M   'P 1'
#
loop_
_entity.id
_entity.type
_entity.pdbx_description
1 polymer ?
#
loop_
_entity_poly.entity_id
_entity_poly.type
_entity_poly.pdbx_seq_one_letter_code
_entity_poly.pdbx_strand_id
1 'polypeptide(L)' 'MSITTVEFRTCECGAKRGYEDERLAAKALGKAQAKRHRAGDRKGTRRGLLRENRFYECDYGMYHLTSQSRAAHFGAAA' A
#
# COMPACT_ATOMS: atom_id res chain seq x y z
N MET A 1 7.18 16.12 15.28
CA MET A 1 6.91 14.78 14.72
C MET A 1 7.70 14.65 13.42
N SER A 2 8.83 13.96 13.42
CA SER A 2 9.50 13.63 12.16
C SER A 2 8.57 12.71 11.39
N ILE A 3 8.06 13.19 10.25
CA ILE A 3 7.39 12.34 9.28
C ILE A 3 8.47 11.40 8.79
N THR A 4 8.61 10.22 9.42
CA THR A 4 9.50 9.19 8.90
C THR A 4 8.85 8.71 7.61
N THR A 5 9.24 9.30 6.50
CA THR A 5 8.82 8.86 5.17
C THR A 5 9.48 7.50 4.92
N VAL A 6 8.75 6.55 4.35
CA VAL A 6 9.37 5.33 3.83
C VAL A 6 9.89 5.69 2.45
N GLU A 7 11.15 5.35 2.18
CA GLU A 7 11.73 5.54 0.86
C GLU A 7 10.94 4.74 -0.17
N PHE A 8 10.58 5.40 -1.27
CA PHE A 8 9.89 4.80 -2.40
C PHE A 8 10.53 5.35 -3.67
N ARG A 9 10.52 4.55 -4.73
CA ARG A 9 10.93 4.96 -6.07
C ARG A 9 9.74 4.87 -7.01
N THR A 10 9.82 5.53 -8.15
CA THR A 10 8.86 5.32 -9.24
C THR A 10 9.20 3.99 -9.89
N CYS A 11 8.23 3.08 -10.00
CA CYS A 11 8.45 1.81 -10.71
C CYS A 11 8.12 1.98 -12.19
N GLU A 12 8.84 1.24 -13.03
CA GLU A 12 8.70 1.27 -14.49
C GLU A 12 7.40 0.61 -14.99
N CYS A 13 6.73 -0.20 -14.16
CA CYS A 13 5.43 -0.79 -14.48
C CYS A 13 4.27 0.22 -14.59
N GLY A 14 4.53 1.51 -14.38
CA GLY A 14 3.52 2.57 -14.36
C GLY A 14 2.82 2.76 -13.01
N ALA A 15 3.05 1.85 -12.04
CA ALA A 15 2.63 2.07 -10.67
C ALA A 15 3.53 3.12 -10.01
N LYS A 16 2.93 4.26 -9.63
CA LYS A 16 3.64 5.47 -9.18
C LYS A 16 4.59 5.29 -7.98
N ARG A 17 4.43 4.23 -7.18
CA ARG A 17 5.24 4.00 -5.96
C ARG A 17 5.62 2.53 -5.85
N GLY A 18 6.91 2.24 -6.04
CA GLY A 18 7.54 0.96 -5.73
C GLY A 18 8.44 1.06 -4.50
N TYR A 19 8.45 0.00 -3.70
CA TYR A 19 9.37 -0.20 -2.59
C TYR A 19 10.43 -1.23 -2.99
N GLU A 20 11.67 -1.01 -2.61
CA GLU A 20 12.81 -1.82 -3.08
C GLU A 20 12.84 -3.21 -2.44
N ASP A 21 12.35 -3.34 -1.21
CA ASP A 21 12.29 -4.61 -0.50
C ASP A 21 10.94 -4.81 0.21
N GLU A 22 10.70 -6.05 0.61
CA GLU A 22 9.48 -6.46 1.32
C GLU A 22 9.33 -5.74 2.66
N ARG A 23 10.44 -5.44 3.35
CA ARG A 23 10.45 -4.82 4.68
C ARG A 23 10.00 -3.36 4.61
N LEU A 24 10.44 -2.62 3.61
CA LEU A 24 10.03 -1.27 3.28
C LEU A 24 8.56 -1.27 2.86
N ALA A 25 8.14 -2.22 2.02
CA ALA A 25 6.74 -2.38 1.65
C ALA A 25 5.83 -2.64 2.85
N ALA A 26 6.22 -3.53 3.76
CA ALA A 26 5.48 -3.82 4.99
C ALA A 26 5.41 -2.59 5.92
N LYS A 27 6.53 -1.86 6.08
CA LYS A 27 6.58 -0.61 6.84
C LYS A 27 5.69 0.46 6.22
N ALA A 28 5.68 0.57 4.89
CA ALA A 28 4.82 1.49 4.16
C ALA A 28 3.34 1.13 4.29
N LEU A 29 2.99 -0.16 4.20
CA LEU A 29 1.63 -0.67 4.37
C LEU A 29 1.09 -0.29 5.75
N GLY A 30 1.84 -0.58 6.83
CA GLY A 30 1.43 -0.25 8.19
C GLY A 30 1.21 1.26 8.38
N LYS A 31 2.06 2.10 7.79
CA LYS A 31 1.91 3.56 7.84
C LYS A 31 0.71 4.06 7.03
N ALA A 32 0.47 3.51 5.85
CA ALA A 32 -0.70 3.83 5.03
C ALA A 32 -1.98 3.50 5.79
N GLN A 33 -2.07 2.29 6.35
CA GLN A 33 -3.21 1.84 7.15
C GLN A 33 -3.43 2.72 8.39
N ALA A 34 -2.38 3.01 9.16
CA ALA A 34 -2.47 3.88 10.33
C ALA A 34 -2.95 5.30 9.97
N LYS A 35 -2.48 5.86 8.85
CA LYS A 35 -2.94 7.16 8.35
C LYS A 35 -4.41 7.12 7.99
N ARG A 36 -4.87 6.07 7.30
CA ARG A 36 -6.29 5.89 6.94
C ARG A 36 -7.16 5.74 8.19
N HIS A 37 -6.75 4.91 9.15
CA HIS A 37 -7.45 4.76 10.44
C HIS A 37 -7.63 6.10 11.15
N ARG A 38 -6.54 6.86 11.34
CA ARG A 38 -6.62 8.20 11.97
C ARG A 38 -7.55 9.15 11.22
N ALA A 39 -7.58 9.08 9.88
CA ALA A 39 -8.49 9.90 9.07
C ALA A 39 -9.95 9.46 9.23
N GLY A 40 -10.22 8.16 9.29
CA GLY A 40 -11.56 7.62 9.55
C GLY A 40 -12.06 7.96 10.95
N ASP A 41 -11.18 7.86 11.95
CA ASP A 41 -11.50 8.19 13.35
C ASP A 41 -11.81 9.68 13.50
N ARG A 42 -11.04 10.56 12.84
CA ARG A 42 -11.33 12.00 12.79
C ARG A 42 -12.68 12.31 12.13
N LYS A 43 -13.07 11.55 11.10
CA LYS A 43 -14.36 11.71 10.41
C LYS A 43 -15.53 11.18 11.24
N GLY A 44 -15.27 10.40 12.30
CA GLY A 44 -16.30 9.72 13.11
C GLY A 44 -16.92 8.50 12.42
N THR A 45 -16.53 8.18 11.19
CA THR A 45 -16.99 7.00 10.45
C THR A 45 -15.91 6.50 9.51
N ARG A 46 -15.78 5.17 9.44
CA ARG A 46 -14.84 4.47 8.53
C ARG A 46 -15.52 4.00 7.24
N ARG A 47 -16.81 4.30 7.05
CA ARG A 47 -17.58 3.91 5.85
C ARG A 47 -17.02 4.60 4.60
N GLY A 48 -16.75 3.82 3.55
CA GLY A 48 -16.23 4.31 2.27
C GLY A 48 -14.73 4.63 2.27
N LEU A 49 -14.00 4.28 3.33
CA LEU A 49 -12.57 4.52 3.40
C LEU A 49 -11.80 3.45 2.60
N LEU A 50 -11.20 3.86 1.48
CA LEU A 50 -10.27 3.01 0.76
C LEU A 50 -9.00 2.81 1.58
N ARG A 51 -8.67 1.55 1.85
CA ARG A 51 -7.50 1.14 2.61
C ARG A 51 -6.69 0.14 1.80
N GLU A 52 -5.38 0.32 1.81
CA GLU A 52 -4.42 -0.62 1.30
C GLU A 52 -4.35 -1.83 2.26
N ASN A 53 -4.58 -3.03 1.74
CA ASN A 53 -4.67 -4.26 2.54
C ASN A 53 -3.40 -5.09 2.49
N ARG A 54 -2.68 -5.05 1.37
CA ARG A 54 -1.56 -5.96 1.07
C ARG A 54 -0.50 -5.25 0.23
N PHE A 55 0.65 -5.89 0.11
CA PHE A 55 1.62 -5.60 -0.94
C PHE A 55 1.87 -6.86 -1.78
N TYR A 56 2.41 -6.67 -2.98
CA TYR A 56 2.85 -7.72 -3.89
C TYR A 56 4.15 -7.31 -4.56
N GLU A 57 4.94 -8.29 -4.98
CA GLU A 57 6.13 -8.08 -5.81
C GLU A 57 5.70 -7.93 -7.26
N CYS A 58 6.21 -6.90 -7.92
CA CYS A 58 6.03 -6.62 -9.34
C CYS A 58 7.10 -7.33 -10.15
N ASP A 59 6.81 -7.61 -11.42
CA ASP A 59 7.75 -8.21 -12.38
C ASP A 59 9.06 -7.42 -12.55
N TYR A 60 9.06 -6.12 -12.20
CA TYR A 60 10.23 -5.24 -12.20
C TYR A 60 11.05 -5.29 -10.90
N GLY A 61 10.81 -6.27 -10.03
CA GLY A 61 11.56 -6.49 -8.77
C GLY A 61 11.25 -5.49 -7.66
N MET A 62 10.15 -4.74 -7.78
CA MET A 62 9.72 -3.73 -6.80
C MET A 62 8.40 -4.15 -6.16
N TYR A 63 8.15 -3.71 -4.93
CA TYR A 63 6.94 -4.03 -4.19
C TYR A 63 5.90 -2.91 -4.28
N HIS A 64 4.63 -3.26 -4.50
CA HIS A 64 3.52 -2.31 -4.60
C HIS A 64 2.43 -2.57 -3.58
N LEU A 65 1.83 -1.50 -3.07
CA LEU A 65 0.67 -1.58 -2.19
C LEU A 65 -0.60 -1.70 -3.01
N THR A 66 -1.52 -2.55 -2.55
CA THR A 66 -2.83 -2.75 -3.18
C THR A 66 -3.96 -2.70 -2.15
N SER A 67 -5.09 -2.12 -2.56
CA SER A 67 -6.37 -2.17 -1.84
C SER A 67 -7.19 -3.41 -2.19
N GLN A 68 -6.80 -4.15 -3.23
CA GLN A 68 -7.51 -5.35 -3.69
C GLN A 68 -7.49 -6.46 -2.62
N SER A 69 -8.55 -7.27 -2.63
CA SER A 69 -8.58 -8.52 -1.85
C SER A 69 -7.66 -9.55 -2.49
N ARG A 70 -7.27 -10.58 -1.73
CA ARG A 70 -6.43 -11.68 -2.26
C ARG A 70 -7.07 -12.31 -3.51
N ALA A 71 -8.36 -12.59 -3.45
CA ALA A 71 -9.10 -13.19 -4.55
C ALA A 71 -9.14 -12.26 -5.77
N ALA A 72 -9.34 -10.95 -5.59
CA ALA A 72 -9.36 -10.01 -6.71
C ALA A 72 -7.98 -9.85 -7.37
N HIS A 73 -6.91 -9.90 -6.58
CA HIS A 73 -5.55 -9.74 -7.09
C HIS A 73 -5.04 -10.99 -7.82
N PHE A 74 -5.21 -12.18 -7.23
CA PHE A 74 -4.74 -13.43 -7.83
C PHE A 74 -5.73 -14.07 -8.81
N GLY A 75 -7.03 -13.79 -8.66
CA GLY A 75 -8.09 -14.37 -9.49
C GLY A 75 -8.37 -13.61 -10.79
N ALA A 76 -7.90 -12.37 -10.93
CA ALA A 76 -7.97 -11.63 -12.19
C ALA A 76 -6.85 -12.01 -13.19
N ALA A 77 -5.93 -12.89 -12.78
CA ALA A 77 -4.85 -13.45 -13.60
C ALA A 77 -5.15 -14.88 -14.10
N ALA A 78 -6.43 -15.27 -14.19
CA ALA A 78 -6.90 -16.56 -14.68
C ALA A 78 -7.56 -16.42 -16.05
#